data_AF-A0A849DCY0-F1
#
_entry.id   AF-A0A849DCY0-F1
#
_cell.length_a   1.000
_cell.length_b   1.000
_cell.length_c   1.000
_cell.angle_alpha   90.00
_cell.angle_beta   90.00
_cell.angle_gamma   90.00
#
_symmetry.space_group_name_H-M   'P 1'
#
loop_
_entity.id
_entity.type
_entity.pdbx_description
1 polymer ?
#
loop_
_entity_poly.entity_id
_entity_poly.type
_entity_poly.pdbx_seq_one_letter_code
_entity_poly.pdbx_strand_id
1 'polypeptide(L)'
;MEYLNLFFIALIELSNAMAPYILFGLLFAGILHEFVPDTIVTKHLGKDNIFSVIKATLFGVPLPVCSCGVIPLATSIKKSGASKGSTLSFLISTPITGVDSILATYGIFGWIFTIYRVITSMIIAMVAGILTNLFDKEEDIPVKSGFSAVKVS
;
A
#
# COMPACT_ATOMS: atom_id res chain seq x y z
N MET A 1 -38.92 9.96 -2.49
CA MET A 1 -38.19 10.42 -3.70
C MET A 1 -37.05 11.38 -3.36
N GLU A 2 -37.17 12.23 -2.33
CA GLU A 2 -36.13 13.21 -1.96
C GLU A 2 -34.85 12.57 -1.37
N TYR A 3 -34.98 11.57 -0.51
CA TYR A 3 -33.85 10.81 0.04
C TYR A 3 -33.03 10.05 -1.02
N LEU A 4 -33.68 9.60 -2.09
CA LEU A 4 -33.02 8.93 -3.22
C LEU A 4 -32.17 9.92 -4.02
N ASN A 5 -32.68 11.12 -4.27
CA ASN A 5 -31.90 12.18 -4.92
C ASN A 5 -30.73 12.65 -4.04
N LEU A 6 -30.94 12.82 -2.73
CA LEU A 6 -29.86 13.15 -1.78
C LEU A 6 -28.77 12.07 -1.77
N PHE A 7 -29.15 10.79 -1.78
CA PHE A 7 -28.20 9.69 -1.84
C PHE A 7 -27.37 9.71 -3.14
N PHE A 8 -28.00 9.93 -4.29
CA PHE A 8 -27.30 10.02 -5.58
C PHE A 8 -26.38 11.24 -5.67
N ILE A 9 -26.80 12.39 -5.14
CA ILE A 9 -25.98 13.61 -5.10
C ILE A 9 -24.76 13.39 -4.21
N ALA A 10 -24.93 12.83 -3.01
CA ALA A 10 -23.81 12.53 -2.11
C ALA A 10 -22.83 11.52 -2.72
N LEU A 11 -23.32 10.50 -3.44
CA LEU A 11 -22.45 9.55 -4.16
C LEU A 11 -21.63 10.23 -5.26
N ILE A 12 -22.25 11.09 -6.07
CA ILE A 12 -21.57 11.81 -7.16
C ILE A 12 -20.54 12.79 -6.57
N GLU A 13 -20.89 13.47 -5.49
CA GLU A 13 -20.01 14.44 -4.82
C GLU A 13 -18.77 13.75 -4.22
N LEU A 14 -18.97 12.63 -3.50
CA LEU A 14 -17.88 11.80 -2.99
C LEU A 14 -17.00 11.25 -4.10
N SER A 15 -17.61 10.74 -5.18
CA SER A 15 -16.87 10.21 -6.33
C SER A 15 -16.01 11.28 -6.99
N ASN A 16 -16.57 12.46 -7.25
CA ASN A 16 -15.85 13.57 -7.87
C ASN A 16 -14.76 14.14 -6.95
N ALA A 17 -14.97 14.10 -5.64
CA ALA A 17 -13.95 14.50 -4.65
C ALA A 17 -12.77 13.51 -4.60
N MET A 18 -13.02 12.20 -4.74
CA MET A 18 -12.00 11.15 -4.65
C MET A 18 -11.28 10.88 -5.98
N ALA A 19 -11.96 11.10 -7.12
CA ALA A 19 -11.43 10.88 -8.47
C ALA A 19 -10.05 11.51 -8.72
N PRO A 20 -9.80 12.80 -8.43
CA PRO A 20 -8.49 13.41 -8.69
C PRO A 20 -7.38 12.78 -7.83
N TYR A 21 -7.67 12.39 -6.59
CA TYR A 21 -6.70 11.73 -5.72
C TYR A 21 -6.35 10.32 -6.20
N ILE A 22 -7.34 9.54 -6.66
CA ILE A 22 -7.10 8.21 -7.24
C ILE A 22 -6.28 8.36 -8.53
N LEU A 23 -6.60 9.34 -9.37
CA LEU A 23 -5.87 9.60 -10.60
C LEU A 23 -4.40 9.94 -10.30
N PHE A 24 -4.14 10.83 -9.33
CA PHE A 24 -2.79 11.15 -8.87
C PHE A 24 -2.06 9.95 -8.29
N GLY A 25 -2.73 9.16 -7.45
CA GLY A 25 -2.18 7.95 -6.85
C GLY A 25 -1.78 6.91 -7.91
N LEU A 26 -2.62 6.72 -8.93
CA LEU A 26 -2.33 5.82 -10.05
C LEU A 26 -1.17 6.33 -10.91
N LEU A 27 -1.12 7.65 -11.17
CA LEU A 27 -0.03 8.28 -11.91
C LEU A 27 1.30 8.10 -11.18
N PHE A 28 1.32 8.36 -9.88
CA PHE A 28 2.52 8.20 -9.05
C PHE A 28 2.93 6.73 -8.95
N ALA A 29 1.97 5.81 -8.84
CA ALA A 29 2.23 4.37 -8.87
C ALA A 29 2.85 3.91 -10.20
N GLY A 30 2.37 4.43 -11.33
CA GLY A 30 2.94 4.16 -12.65
C GLY A 30 4.36 4.70 -12.79
N ILE A 31 4.62 5.93 -12.33
CA ILE A 31 5.96 6.51 -12.32
C ILE A 31 6.90 5.71 -11.41
N LEU A 32 6.45 5.32 -10.21
CA LEU A 32 7.25 4.50 -9.29
C LEU A 32 7.59 3.14 -9.89
N HIS A 33 6.66 2.54 -10.62
CA HIS A 33 6.89 1.27 -11.31
C HIS A 33 7.98 1.39 -12.37
N GLU A 34 7.99 2.47 -13.15
CA GLU A 34 9.05 2.74 -14.13
C GLU A 34 10.40 3.06 -13.45
N PHE A 35 10.37 3.80 -12.34
CA PHE A 35 11.58 4.21 -11.61
C PHE A 35 12.22 3.08 -10.80
N VAL A 36 11.43 2.09 -10.37
CA VAL A 36 11.89 0.94 -9.57
C VAL A 36 11.90 -0.30 -10.47
N PRO A 37 13.01 -0.59 -11.19
CA PRO A 37 13.08 -1.73 -12.09
C PRO A 37 12.88 -3.05 -11.34
N ASP A 38 12.25 -4.02 -12.00
CA ASP A 38 11.94 -5.36 -11.45
C ASP A 38 13.18 -6.07 -10.86
N THR A 39 14.37 -5.75 -11.35
CA THR A 39 15.66 -6.27 -10.85
C THR A 39 16.00 -5.78 -9.44
N ILE A 40 15.63 -4.55 -9.08
CA ILE A 40 15.79 -4.01 -7.72
C ILE A 40 14.74 -4.61 -6.78
N VAL A 41 13.51 -4.78 -7.27
CA VAL A 41 12.41 -5.39 -6.49
C VAL A 41 12.73 -6.84 -6.17
N THR A 42 13.05 -7.67 -7.16
CA THR A 42 13.42 -9.08 -6.92
C THR A 42 14.65 -9.24 -6.02
N LYS A 43 15.68 -8.38 -6.19
CA LYS A 43 16.92 -8.46 -5.38
C LYS A 43 16.73 -8.02 -3.93
N HIS A 44 15.84 -7.05 -3.65
CA HIS A 44 15.67 -6.47 -2.32
C HIS A 44 14.38 -6.87 -1.59
N LEU A 45 13.33 -7.21 -2.33
CA LEU A 45 11.99 -7.54 -1.85
C LEU A 45 11.58 -8.98 -2.20
N GLY A 46 12.26 -9.63 -3.16
CA GLY A 46 11.95 -11.00 -3.61
C GLY A 46 12.53 -12.11 -2.73
N LYS A 47 13.49 -11.81 -1.84
CA LYS A 47 13.95 -12.80 -0.84
C LYS A 47 12.95 -12.91 0.30
N ASP A 48 12.64 -14.14 0.68
CA ASP A 48 11.92 -14.49 1.90
C ASP A 48 12.80 -14.29 3.13
N ASN A 49 13.07 -13.02 3.44
CA ASN A 49 13.88 -12.63 4.58
C ASN A 49 13.27 -11.42 5.27
N ILE A 50 13.50 -11.34 6.58
CA ILE A 50 13.08 -10.25 7.46
C ILE A 50 13.50 -8.90 6.87
N PHE A 51 14.71 -8.81 6.27
CA PHE A 51 15.21 -7.60 5.62
C PHE A 51 14.33 -7.07 4.47
N SER A 52 13.67 -7.96 3.71
CA SER A 52 12.75 -7.58 2.64
C SER A 52 11.49 -6.92 3.21
N VAL A 53 10.97 -7.49 4.30
CA VAL A 53 9.84 -6.95 5.06
C VAL A 53 10.15 -5.56 5.62
N ILE A 54 11.33 -5.37 6.25
CA ILE A 54 11.74 -4.05 6.78
C ILE A 54 11.76 -3.01 5.66
N LYS A 55 12.38 -3.34 4.54
CA LYS A 55 12.49 -2.41 3.41
C LYS A 55 11.12 -2.07 2.84
N ALA A 56 10.24 -3.07 2.70
CA ALA A 56 8.88 -2.85 2.23
C ALA A 56 8.12 -1.88 3.15
N THR A 57 8.15 -2.12 4.46
CA THR A 57 7.57 -1.21 5.45
C THR A 57 8.16 0.20 5.32
N LEU A 58 9.48 0.33 5.25
CA LEU A 58 10.15 1.63 5.18
C LEU A 58 9.83 2.41 3.89
N PHE A 59 9.64 1.71 2.77
CA PHE A 59 9.17 2.33 1.52
C PHE A 59 7.69 2.72 1.58
N GLY A 60 6.86 1.99 2.32
CA GLY A 60 5.45 2.31 2.54
C GLY A 60 5.20 3.51 3.44
N VAL A 61 6.09 3.77 4.40
CA VAL A 61 5.96 4.89 5.35
C VAL A 61 5.85 6.27 4.69
N PRO A 62 6.74 6.68 3.77
CA PRO A 62 6.70 8.01 3.17
C PRO A 62 5.67 8.16 2.06
N LEU A 63 5.02 7.07 1.63
CA LEU A 63 4.10 7.10 0.50
C LEU A 63 2.70 7.55 0.96
N PRO A 64 2.21 8.74 0.52
CA PRO A 64 0.90 9.24 0.88
C PRO A 64 -0.17 8.59 0.00
N VAL A 65 -0.31 7.26 0.10
CA VAL A 65 -1.31 6.50 -0.65
C VAL A 65 -2.42 6.10 0.30
N CYS A 66 -3.65 6.49 -0.03
CA CYS A 66 -4.84 6.00 0.65
C CYS A 66 -5.10 4.53 0.27
N SER A 67 -6.00 3.86 0.99
CA SER A 67 -6.38 2.47 0.73
C SER A 67 -6.79 2.21 -0.74
N CYS A 68 -7.34 3.22 -1.43
CA CYS A 68 -7.70 3.13 -2.85
C CYS A 68 -6.48 2.99 -3.78
N GLY A 69 -5.35 3.61 -3.45
CA GLY A 69 -4.13 3.58 -4.28
C GLY A 69 -3.11 2.53 -3.85
N VAL A 70 -3.11 2.13 -2.57
CA VAL A 70 -2.13 1.15 -2.06
C VAL A 70 -2.34 -0.25 -2.64
N ILE A 71 -3.59 -0.64 -2.96
CA ILE A 71 -3.93 -1.95 -3.50
C ILE A 71 -3.33 -2.19 -4.89
N PRO A 72 -3.54 -1.31 -5.90
CA PRO A 72 -2.92 -1.49 -7.21
C PRO A 72 -1.40 -1.38 -7.15
N LEU A 73 -0.85 -0.51 -6.29
CA LEU A 73 0.59 -0.37 -6.12
C LEU A 73 1.22 -1.63 -5.52
N ALA A 74 0.61 -2.21 -4.48
CA ALA A 74 1.05 -3.48 -3.91
C ALA A 74 0.94 -4.63 -4.92
N THR A 75 -0.11 -4.64 -5.74
CA THR A 75 -0.29 -5.65 -6.81
C THR A 75 0.80 -5.52 -7.87
N SER A 76 1.17 -4.28 -8.23
CA SER A 76 2.25 -4.00 -9.18
C SER A 76 3.60 -4.50 -8.65
N ILE A 77 3.95 -4.17 -7.40
CA ILE A 77 5.21 -4.61 -6.75
C ILE A 77 5.25 -6.14 -6.58
N LYS A 78 4.11 -6.77 -6.29
CA LYS A 78 4.00 -8.24 -6.26
C LYS A 78 4.24 -8.84 -7.65
N LYS A 79 3.70 -8.24 -8.72
CA LYS A 79 3.92 -8.67 -10.10
C LYS A 79 5.39 -8.53 -10.52
N SER A 80 6.09 -7.53 -9.99
CA SER A 80 7.53 -7.32 -10.12
C SER A 80 8.38 -8.32 -9.32
N GLY A 81 7.78 -9.27 -8.59
CA GLY A 81 8.50 -10.36 -7.91
C GLY A 81 8.83 -10.10 -6.43
N ALA A 82 8.11 -9.20 -5.76
CA ALA A 82 8.21 -9.07 -4.29
C ALA A 82 7.59 -10.28 -3.58
N SER A 83 8.17 -10.66 -2.43
CA SER A 83 7.62 -11.73 -1.60
C SER A 83 6.26 -11.33 -1.00
N LYS A 84 5.44 -12.33 -0.65
CA LYS A 84 4.12 -12.10 -0.06
C LYS A 84 4.23 -11.34 1.27
N GLY A 85 5.22 -11.70 2.09
CA GLY A 85 5.47 -11.04 3.37
C GLY A 85 5.81 -9.56 3.19
N SER A 86 6.65 -9.24 2.21
CA SER A 86 7.01 -7.85 1.89
C SER A 86 5.80 -7.06 1.40
N THR A 87 5.00 -7.64 0.51
CA THR A 87 3.79 -7.01 -0.04
C THR A 87 2.74 -6.75 1.05
N LEU A 88 2.50 -7.71 1.94
CA LEU A 88 1.56 -7.55 3.04
C LEU A 88 2.05 -6.51 4.06
N SER A 89 3.34 -6.50 4.37
CA SER A 89 3.92 -5.50 5.29
C SER A 89 3.82 -4.09 4.74
N PHE A 90 4.02 -3.93 3.43
CA PHE A 90 3.80 -2.68 2.72
C PHE A 90 2.33 -2.24 2.79
N LEU A 91 1.40 -3.15 2.48
CA LEU A 91 -0.04 -2.91 2.53
C LEU A 91 -0.54 -2.50 3.91
N ILE A 92 0.02 -3.10 4.97
CA ILE A 92 -0.33 -2.78 6.35
C ILE A 92 0.29 -1.44 6.76
N SER A 93 1.60 -1.25 6.50
CA SER A 93 2.30 -0.04 6.96
C SER A 93 1.75 1.22 6.31
N THR A 94 1.56 1.23 5.00
CA THR A 94 1.24 2.43 4.22
C THR A 94 0.01 3.21 4.76
N PRO A 95 -1.17 2.62 4.97
CA PRO A 95 -2.32 3.33 5.53
C PRO A 95 -2.13 3.69 7.01
N ILE A 96 -1.33 2.95 7.77
CA ILE A 96 -1.10 3.22 9.19
C ILE A 96 -0.11 4.37 9.39
N THR A 97 0.82 4.58 8.46
CA THR A 97 1.76 5.71 8.49
C THR A 97 1.44 6.79 7.47
N GLY A 98 0.24 6.77 6.88
CA GLY A 98 -0.20 7.77 5.92
C GLY A 98 -0.14 9.18 6.52
N VAL A 99 0.38 10.13 5.73
CA VAL A 99 0.59 11.53 6.14
C VAL A 99 -0.69 12.16 6.69
N ASP A 100 -1.85 11.92 6.07
CA ASP A 100 -3.15 12.40 6.55
C ASP A 100 -3.48 11.92 7.96
N SER A 101 -3.25 10.62 8.21
CA SER A 101 -3.60 10.02 9.49
C SER A 101 -2.61 10.41 10.59
N ILE A 102 -1.33 10.61 10.23
CA ILE A 102 -0.31 11.18 11.12
C ILE A 102 -0.63 12.63 11.46
N LEU A 103 -0.99 13.46 10.47
CA LEU A 103 -1.37 14.87 10.66
C LEU A 103 -2.60 15.00 11.57
N ALA A 104 -3.63 14.20 11.32
CA ALA A 104 -4.84 14.18 12.16
C ALA A 104 -4.51 13.75 13.61
N THR A 105 -3.68 12.72 13.79
CA THR A 105 -3.28 12.26 15.13
C THR A 105 -2.42 13.30 15.85
N TYR A 106 -1.49 13.94 15.13
CA TYR A 106 -0.63 14.98 15.67
C TYR A 106 -1.44 16.18 16.15
N GLY A 107 -2.47 16.58 15.41
CA GLY A 107 -3.34 17.70 15.78
C GLY A 107 -4.20 17.44 17.03
N ILE A 108 -4.61 16.19 17.28
CA ILE A 108 -5.50 15.85 18.40
C ILE A 108 -4.72 15.39 19.64
N PHE A 109 -3.72 14.52 19.48
CA PHE A 109 -3.01 13.85 20.59
C PHE A 109 -1.58 14.35 20.81
N GLY A 110 -1.04 15.18 19.90
CA GLY A 110 0.32 15.70 19.98
C GLY A 110 1.41 14.72 19.53
N TRP A 111 2.66 15.21 19.53
CA TRP A 111 3.86 14.51 19.05
C TRP A 111 4.11 13.15 19.68
N ILE A 112 3.89 13.01 21.00
CA ILE A 112 4.29 11.80 21.74
C ILE A 112 3.49 10.57 21.30
N PHE A 113 2.19 10.76 21.05
CA PHE A 113 1.28 9.70 20.65
C PHE A 113 1.51 9.30 19.19
N THR A 114 1.83 10.27 18.35
CA THR A 114 2.18 10.05 16.94
C THR A 114 3.39 9.14 16.79
N ILE A 115 4.45 9.35 17.57
CA ILE A 115 5.65 8.48 17.54
C ILE A 115 5.33 7.08 18.03
N TYR A 116 4.60 6.97 19.15
CA TYR A 116 4.21 5.67 19.68
C TYR A 116 3.39 4.86 18.67
N ARG A 117 2.45 5.52 17.97
CA ARG A 117 1.68 4.92 16.87
C ARG A 117 2.58 4.43 15.75
N VAL A 118 3.51 5.26 15.27
CA VAL A 118 4.42 4.89 14.17
C VAL A 118 5.26 3.68 14.57
N ILE A 119 5.88 3.69 15.75
CA ILE A 119 6.70 2.56 16.25
C ILE A 119 5.86 1.28 16.37
N THR A 120 4.70 1.36 17.01
CA THR A 120 3.82 0.20 17.21
C THR A 120 3.34 -0.36 15.88
N SER A 121 2.98 0.52 14.93
CA SER A 121 2.56 0.10 13.59
C SER A 121 3.67 -0.58 12.80
N MET A 122 4.89 -0.08 12.92
CA MET A 122 6.06 -0.66 12.27
C MET A 122 6.33 -2.06 12.81
N ILE A 123 6.22 -2.25 14.13
CA ILE A 123 6.33 -3.56 14.78
C ILE A 123 5.22 -4.51 14.28
N ILE A 124 3.96 -4.07 14.25
CA ILE A 124 2.83 -4.90 13.79
C ILE A 124 3.01 -5.31 12.33
N ALA A 125 3.35 -4.38 11.44
CA ALA A 125 3.57 -4.65 10.03
C ALA A 125 4.73 -5.64 9.81
N MET A 126 5.82 -5.46 10.55
CA MET A 126 6.99 -6.33 10.50
C MET A 126 6.68 -7.73 11.03
N VAL A 127 5.98 -7.84 12.15
CA VAL A 127 5.54 -9.11 12.73
C VAL A 127 4.60 -9.83 11.76
N ALA A 128 3.60 -9.14 11.19
CA ALA A 128 2.69 -9.71 10.20
C ALA A 128 3.44 -10.20 8.95
N GLY A 129 4.39 -9.41 8.44
CA GLY A 129 5.23 -9.78 7.31
C GLY A 129 6.10 -11.00 7.55
N ILE A 130 6.75 -11.05 8.71
CA ILE A 130 7.61 -12.18 9.11
C ILE A 130 6.77 -13.42 9.34
N LEU A 131 5.61 -13.30 10.00
CA LEU A 131 4.68 -14.42 10.20
C LEU A 131 4.22 -14.98 8.86
N THR A 132 3.83 -14.13 7.90
CA THR A 132 3.54 -14.58 6.54
C THR A 132 4.76 -15.27 5.92
N ASN A 133 5.96 -14.72 6.09
CA ASN A 133 7.15 -15.33 5.52
C ASN A 133 7.46 -16.72 6.12
N LEU A 134 7.11 -16.94 7.40
CA LEU A 134 7.28 -18.21 8.10
C LEU A 134 6.17 -19.23 7.82
N PHE A 135 4.91 -18.81 7.83
CA PHE A 135 3.75 -19.71 7.66
C PHE A 135 3.48 -20.04 6.18
N ASP A 136 3.84 -19.14 5.26
CA ASP A 136 3.41 -19.19 3.87
C ASP A 136 4.54 -19.56 2.90
N LYS A 137 5.35 -20.57 3.28
CA LYS A 137 6.37 -21.15 2.37
C LYS A 137 5.72 -21.86 1.17
N GLU A 138 4.40 -22.08 1.17
CA GLU A 138 3.70 -22.93 0.20
C GLU A 138 2.37 -22.42 -0.37
N GLU A 139 1.85 -21.26 0.01
CA GLU A 139 0.58 -20.79 -0.59
C GLU A 139 0.86 -19.99 -1.86
N ASP A 140 1.52 -20.61 -2.84
CA ASP A 140 1.42 -20.22 -4.25
C ASP A 140 -0.07 -20.04 -4.57
N ILE A 141 -0.61 -18.84 -4.29
CA ILE A 141 -1.83 -18.39 -4.90
C ILE A 141 -1.32 -17.87 -6.25
N PRO A 142 -1.40 -18.67 -7.34
CA PRO A 142 -1.22 -18.10 -8.66
C PRO A 142 -2.27 -17.00 -8.74
N VAL A 143 -1.83 -15.75 -8.66
CA VAL A 143 -2.66 -14.62 -9.02
C VAL A 143 -2.90 -14.82 -10.51
N LYS A 144 -4.01 -15.49 -10.83
CA LYS A 144 -4.49 -15.61 -12.21
C LYS A 144 -4.40 -14.24 -12.82
N SER A 145 -3.73 -14.19 -13.97
CA SER A 145 -3.37 -13.04 -14.78
C SER A 145 -4.59 -12.26 -15.28
N GLY A 146 -5.40 -11.71 -14.39
CA GLY A 146 -6.62 -10.96 -14.71
C GLY A 146 -6.35 -9.51 -15.14
N PHE A 147 -5.10 -9.07 -15.20
CA PHE A 147 -4.73 -7.74 -15.71
C PHE A 147 -3.48 -7.83 -16.61
N SER A 148 -3.57 -8.72 -17.59
CA SER A 148 -2.68 -8.79 -18.75
C SER A 148 -3.30 -7.99 -19.90
N ALA A 149 -3.42 -6.67 -19.77
CA ALA A 149 -3.91 -5.82 -20.87
C ALA A 149 -3.37 -4.38 -20.85
N VAL A 150 -2.22 -4.12 -20.24
CA VAL A 150 -1.45 -2.89 -20.51
C VAL A 150 -0.08 -3.32 -20.99
N LYS A 151 -0.07 -3.79 -22.25
CA LYS A 151 1.13 -3.97 -23.04
C LYS A 151 1.46 -2.57 -23.54
N VAL A 152 2.41 -1.90 -22.89
CA VAL A 152 3.00 -0.67 -23.45
C VAL A 152 3.92 -1.17 -24.57
N SER A 153 3.43 -1.07 -25.80
CA SER A 153 4.24 -1.14 -27.03
C SER A 153 4.32 0.27 -27.61
#